data_AF-A0A822XWP6-F1
#
_entry.id   AF-A0A822XWP6-F1
#
_cell.length_a   1.000
_cell.length_b   1.000
_cell.length_c   1.000
_cell.angle_alpha   90.00
_cell.angle_beta   90.00
_cell.angle_gamma   90.00
#
_symmetry.space_group_name_H-M   'P 1'
#
loop_
_entity.id
_entity.type
_entity.pdbx_description
1 polymer ?
#
loop_
_entity_poly.entity_id
_entity_poly.type
_entity_poly.pdbx_seq_one_letter_code
_entity_poly.pdbx_strand_id
1 'polypeptide(L)'
;MYVTEAEGVHARSMDAGDIVKIWPIYFHEHDSSLPLDDRLFKLTVGLAQFFSTPIGEVLISQVRDDDGTFIFPIDLQHFRKTCEVENILSSLEATPKEVFLCMAVAVHKILLPKLEKSQMEYDVKINIRPHNYPESMIALKNLKAAYIGKLVSVRGTVIKVSMVRPLVVQMNFTCAKCGADITRTFPDGKYSPPAVCTFHGCKSRTFNPMRSTARTIDFQKIRIQELLKSEHHEEGRVPRTVECELTEDLVDACIPGDVVTVTGIIKVINNYMDVGGGKSKSKNQGLYYLYLEAVSIINSKSQSVSEDLQDTSANIRTTEMLDLYSFSQRDLEFIVKFSEEHGSDIFRQILQSICPSIYGHELVKAGITLALFGGVQKYSSDKNKVPVRGDIHLIIVGDPGLGKSQLLQAAAAVSPRGIYVCGNATTNAGLTVAVVKDPMTNDYAFEAGIQGS
;
A
#
# COMPACT_ATOMS: atom_id res chain seq x y z
N MET A 1 51.84 -38.57 10.80
CA MET A 1 50.67 -39.43 11.10
C MET A 1 49.82 -38.71 12.13
N TYR A 2 48.53 -38.55 11.81
CA TYR A 2 47.42 -38.01 12.61
C TYR A 2 47.32 -36.49 12.80
N VAL A 3 46.58 -35.87 11.89
CA VAL A 3 45.65 -34.77 12.19
C VAL A 3 44.29 -35.24 11.66
N THR A 4 43.35 -35.51 12.56
CA THR A 4 41.96 -35.84 12.22
C THR A 4 41.14 -34.57 12.16
N GLU A 5 40.51 -34.36 11.00
CA GLU A 5 39.62 -33.25 10.67
C GLU A 5 38.33 -33.27 11.50
N ALA A 6 37.90 -32.05 11.85
CA ALA A 6 36.66 -31.76 12.55
C ALA A 6 35.47 -31.72 11.58
N GLU A 7 34.32 -32.08 12.12
CA GLU A 7 33.01 -32.30 11.52
C GLU A 7 32.51 -31.15 10.61
N GLY A 8 32.18 -31.50 9.37
CA GLY A 8 31.47 -30.63 8.42
C GLY A 8 29.95 -30.82 8.51
N VAL A 9 29.25 -29.70 8.70
CA VAL A 9 27.79 -29.62 8.65
C VAL A 9 27.29 -29.91 7.23
N HIS A 10 26.49 -30.97 7.09
CA HIS A 10 25.91 -31.45 5.84
C HIS A 10 25.08 -30.39 5.09
N ALA A 11 25.50 -30.06 3.87
CA ALA A 11 24.65 -29.43 2.86
C ALA A 11 23.54 -30.42 2.44
N ARG A 12 22.28 -30.13 2.78
CA ARG A 12 21.11 -30.92 2.39
C ARG A 12 20.81 -30.71 0.91
N SER A 13 20.72 -31.79 0.14
CA SER A 13 20.25 -31.79 -1.24
C SER A 13 18.82 -31.23 -1.31
N MET A 14 18.59 -30.28 -2.22
CA MET A 14 17.29 -29.63 -2.41
C MET A 14 16.26 -30.60 -3.01
N ASP A 15 15.37 -31.15 -2.18
CA ASP A 15 14.34 -32.04 -2.67
C ASP A 15 13.21 -31.26 -3.37
N ALA A 16 12.93 -31.62 -4.63
CA ALA A 16 11.86 -31.04 -5.43
C ALA A 16 10.46 -31.44 -4.93
N GLY A 17 10.37 -32.53 -4.17
CA GLY A 17 9.11 -33.10 -3.67
C GLY A 17 8.33 -32.19 -2.73
N ASP A 18 9.01 -31.37 -1.92
CA ASP A 18 8.33 -30.48 -0.97
C ASP A 18 7.67 -29.28 -1.66
N ILE A 19 8.27 -28.77 -2.75
CA ILE A 19 7.71 -27.67 -3.53
C ILE A 19 6.36 -28.08 -4.13
N VAL A 20 6.26 -29.33 -4.63
CA VAL A 20 5.05 -29.86 -5.26
C VAL A 20 3.89 -29.98 -4.26
N LYS A 21 4.16 -30.23 -2.97
CA LYS A 21 3.14 -30.28 -1.92
C LYS A 21 2.59 -28.90 -1.55
N ILE A 22 3.46 -27.87 -1.56
CA ILE A 22 3.11 -26.50 -1.20
C ILE A 22 2.44 -25.75 -2.37
N TRP A 23 2.78 -26.12 -3.61
CA TRP A 23 2.32 -25.47 -4.84
C TRP A 23 0.80 -25.18 -4.88
N PRO A 24 -0.10 -26.12 -4.51
CA PRO A 24 -1.56 -25.92 -4.60
C PRO A 24 -2.12 -24.84 -3.66
N ILE A 25 -1.37 -24.45 -2.63
CA ILE A 25 -1.75 -23.39 -1.67
C ILE A 25 -1.70 -22.03 -2.36
N TYR A 26 -0.75 -21.83 -3.29
CA TYR A 26 -0.50 -20.55 -3.95
C TYR A 26 -0.97 -20.51 -5.40
N PHE A 27 -0.95 -21.66 -6.09
CA PHE A 27 -1.36 -21.81 -7.48
C PHE A 27 -2.55 -22.79 -7.55
N HIS A 28 -3.70 -22.30 -7.99
CA HIS A 28 -4.89 -23.15 -8.15
C HIS A 28 -4.89 -23.86 -9.51
N GLU A 29 -5.48 -25.07 -9.58
CA GLU A 29 -5.46 -26.00 -10.72
C GLU A 29 -5.99 -25.43 -12.06
N HIS A 30 -6.62 -24.26 -12.06
CA HIS A 30 -7.10 -23.59 -13.27
C HIS A 30 -6.18 -22.47 -13.79
N ASP A 31 -5.20 -22.02 -13.02
CA ASP A 31 -4.24 -20.98 -13.42
C ASP A 31 -2.97 -21.57 -14.06
N SER A 32 -2.76 -22.88 -13.95
CA SER A 32 -1.73 -23.59 -14.69
C SER A 32 -2.09 -25.07 -14.71
N SER A 33 -2.02 -25.70 -15.88
CA SER A 33 -1.73 -27.13 -15.91
C SER A 33 -0.57 -27.40 -14.95
N LEU A 34 -0.71 -28.43 -14.08
CA LEU A 34 0.35 -29.12 -13.32
C LEU A 34 1.78 -28.67 -13.63
N PRO A 35 2.68 -28.49 -12.65
CA PRO A 35 3.94 -27.75 -12.74
C PRO A 35 4.79 -28.15 -13.96
N LEU A 36 4.51 -27.52 -15.10
CA LEU A 36 5.14 -27.75 -16.39
C LEU A 36 5.26 -26.46 -17.19
N ASP A 37 4.95 -25.30 -16.61
CA ASP A 37 5.65 -24.10 -17.03
C ASP A 37 7.03 -24.14 -16.35
N ASP A 38 7.95 -24.85 -17.01
CA ASP A 38 9.32 -25.14 -16.57
C ASP A 38 10.02 -23.85 -16.06
N ARG A 39 9.60 -22.69 -16.56
CA ARG A 39 10.06 -21.37 -16.12
C ARG A 39 9.70 -21.02 -14.67
N LEU A 40 8.43 -21.12 -14.25
CA LEU A 40 8.00 -20.73 -12.89
C LEU A 40 8.56 -21.68 -11.84
N PHE A 41 8.63 -22.97 -12.18
CA PHE A 41 9.23 -23.97 -11.30
C PHE A 41 10.74 -23.71 -11.15
N LYS A 42 11.49 -23.47 -12.24
CA LYS A 42 12.90 -23.08 -12.18
C LYS A 42 13.12 -21.81 -11.36
N LEU A 43 12.26 -20.80 -11.54
CA LEU A 43 12.32 -19.56 -10.75
C LEU A 43 12.14 -19.85 -9.26
N THR A 44 11.14 -20.65 -8.90
CA THR A 44 10.87 -21.04 -7.50
C THR A 44 12.05 -21.80 -6.88
N VAL A 45 12.66 -22.70 -7.63
CA VAL A 45 13.85 -23.45 -7.20
C VAL A 45 15.05 -22.52 -7.01
N GLY A 46 15.30 -21.58 -7.93
CA GLY A 46 16.36 -20.59 -7.82
C GLY A 46 16.15 -19.63 -6.65
N LEU A 47 14.90 -19.21 -6.41
CA LEU A 47 14.54 -18.42 -5.23
C LEU A 47 14.77 -19.19 -3.93
N ALA A 48 14.39 -20.46 -3.88
CA ALA A 48 14.63 -21.30 -2.71
C ALA A 48 16.13 -21.49 -2.43
N GLN A 49 16.96 -21.61 -3.47
CA GLN A 49 18.43 -21.60 -3.34
C GLN A 49 18.93 -20.29 -2.75
N PHE A 50 18.51 -19.16 -3.31
CA PHE A 50 18.89 -17.84 -2.83
C PHE A 50 18.51 -17.64 -1.36
N PHE A 51 17.28 -17.98 -0.98
CA PHE A 51 16.82 -17.86 0.39
C PHE A 51 17.51 -18.82 1.36
N SER A 52 18.14 -19.89 0.88
CA SER A 52 18.98 -20.78 1.71
C SER A 52 20.41 -20.26 1.91
N THR A 53 20.80 -19.17 1.25
CA THR A 53 22.10 -18.52 1.49
C THR A 53 22.10 -17.73 2.79
N PRO A 54 23.27 -17.41 3.40
CA PRO A 54 23.32 -16.60 4.62
C PRO A 54 22.62 -15.23 4.48
N ILE A 55 22.67 -14.61 3.30
CA ILE A 55 21.98 -13.35 3.01
C ILE A 55 20.46 -13.58 2.97
N GLY A 56 20.03 -14.67 2.33
CA GLY A 56 18.64 -15.08 2.25
C GLY A 56 18.02 -15.40 3.62
N GLU A 57 18.78 -16.07 4.50
CA GLU A 57 18.34 -16.38 5.86
C GLU A 57 18.11 -15.12 6.71
N VAL A 58 18.96 -14.10 6.55
CA VAL A 58 18.76 -12.79 7.18
C VAL A 58 17.45 -12.15 6.71
N LEU A 59 17.11 -12.26 5.42
CA LEU A 59 15.83 -11.76 4.91
C LEU A 59 14.65 -12.54 5.48
N ILE A 60 14.72 -13.88 5.50
CA ILE A 60 13.63 -14.72 6.05
C ILE A 60 13.44 -14.49 7.55
N SER A 61 14.47 -14.09 8.29
CA SER A 61 14.33 -13.75 9.72
C SER A 61 13.37 -12.58 9.97
N GLN A 62 13.07 -11.78 8.95
CA GLN A 62 12.13 -10.64 9.02
C GLN A 62 10.67 -11.06 8.84
N VAL A 63 10.40 -12.33 8.53
CA VAL A 63 9.03 -12.86 8.42
C VAL A 63 8.36 -12.77 9.79
N ARG A 64 7.21 -12.11 9.84
CA ARG A 64 6.39 -11.94 11.04
C ARG A 64 5.23 -12.91 11.00
N ASP A 65 4.85 -13.40 12.17
CA ASP A 65 3.60 -14.15 12.38
C ASP A 65 2.59 -13.20 13.01
N ASP A 66 1.45 -13.04 12.35
CA ASP A 66 0.33 -12.22 12.79
C ASP A 66 -0.92 -13.10 12.84
N ASP A 67 -1.16 -13.71 14.00
CA ASP A 67 -2.30 -14.59 14.30
C ASP A 67 -2.59 -15.65 13.22
N GLY A 68 -1.54 -16.30 12.70
CA GLY A 68 -1.64 -17.37 11.68
C GLY A 68 -1.51 -16.88 10.23
N THR A 69 -1.36 -15.58 10.01
CA THR A 69 -0.96 -15.00 8.72
C THR A 69 0.52 -14.64 8.76
N PHE A 70 1.32 -15.21 7.86
CA PHE A 70 2.76 -14.92 7.82
C PHE A 70 3.05 -13.81 6.82
N ILE A 71 3.67 -12.74 7.30
CA ILE A 71 3.94 -11.54 6.51
C ILE A 71 5.45 -11.45 6.29
N PHE A 72 5.86 -11.45 5.01
CA PHE A 72 7.26 -11.27 4.64
C PHE A 72 7.49 -9.88 4.03
N PRO A 73 7.92 -8.88 4.83
CA PRO A 73 8.35 -7.60 4.29
C PRO A 73 9.66 -7.77 3.52
N ILE A 74 9.71 -7.33 2.27
CA ILE A 74 10.92 -7.41 1.45
C ILE A 74 11.30 -6.06 0.83
N ASP A 75 12.52 -5.60 1.10
CA ASP A 75 13.10 -4.45 0.41
C ASP A 75 13.54 -4.87 -1.01
N LEU A 76 12.81 -4.42 -2.02
CA LEU A 76 13.09 -4.79 -3.41
C LEU A 76 14.40 -4.19 -3.95
N GLN A 77 14.83 -3.04 -3.43
CA GLN A 77 16.11 -2.44 -3.82
C GLN A 77 17.28 -3.25 -3.28
N HIS A 78 17.20 -3.69 -2.03
CA HIS A 78 18.20 -4.58 -1.45
C HIS A 78 18.18 -5.94 -2.15
N PHE A 79 16.99 -6.55 -2.28
CA PHE A 79 16.80 -7.82 -2.95
C PHE A 79 17.39 -7.82 -4.36
N ARG A 80 17.19 -6.75 -5.15
CA ARG A 80 17.76 -6.61 -6.49
C ARG A 80 19.30 -6.60 -6.50
N LYS A 81 19.94 -6.02 -5.48
CA LYS A 81 21.41 -5.96 -5.41
C LYS A 81 22.02 -7.29 -4.98
N THR A 82 21.29 -8.08 -4.19
CA THR A 82 21.79 -9.33 -3.60
C THR A 82 21.35 -10.58 -4.35
N CYS A 83 20.21 -10.53 -5.06
CA CYS A 83 19.64 -11.69 -5.71
C CYS A 83 20.37 -11.99 -7.02
N GLU A 84 21.04 -13.14 -7.06
CA GLU A 84 21.78 -13.64 -8.24
C GLU A 84 20.91 -14.51 -9.16
N VAL A 85 19.60 -14.63 -8.90
CA VAL A 85 18.68 -15.42 -9.73
C VAL A 85 18.50 -14.77 -11.10
N GLU A 86 18.88 -15.50 -12.15
CA GLU A 86 18.73 -15.04 -13.53
C GLU A 86 17.28 -14.69 -13.88
N ASN A 87 17.08 -13.64 -14.67
CA ASN A 87 15.77 -13.24 -15.21
C ASN A 87 14.70 -12.86 -14.17
N ILE A 88 15.05 -12.68 -12.89
CA ILE A 88 14.05 -12.31 -11.89
C ILE A 88 13.47 -10.92 -12.12
N LEU A 89 14.30 -9.95 -12.53
CA LEU A 89 13.87 -8.58 -12.78
C LEU A 89 12.94 -8.48 -13.99
N SER A 90 13.31 -9.14 -15.09
CA SER A 90 12.47 -9.19 -16.29
C SER A 90 11.16 -9.94 -16.03
N SER A 91 11.18 -10.95 -15.15
CA SER A 91 9.95 -11.64 -14.73
C SER A 91 9.10 -10.79 -13.80
N LEU A 92 9.70 -9.98 -12.91
CA LEU A 92 8.99 -9.05 -12.03
C LEU A 92 8.29 -7.94 -12.82
N GLU A 93 8.90 -7.47 -13.91
CA GLU A 93 8.29 -6.50 -14.82
C GLU A 93 7.15 -7.10 -15.66
N ALA A 94 7.26 -8.38 -16.05
CA ALA A 94 6.29 -9.04 -16.91
C ALA A 94 5.09 -9.64 -16.15
N THR A 95 5.34 -10.46 -15.12
CA THR A 95 4.31 -11.17 -14.34
C THR A 95 4.58 -11.07 -12.83
N PRO A 96 4.50 -9.87 -12.23
CA PRO A 96 4.83 -9.65 -10.82
C PRO A 96 4.01 -10.52 -9.85
N LYS A 97 2.73 -10.76 -10.17
CA LYS A 97 1.85 -11.61 -9.34
C LYS A 97 2.41 -13.02 -9.18
N GLU A 98 2.80 -13.65 -10.29
CA GLU A 98 3.36 -15.00 -10.30
C GLU A 98 4.71 -15.05 -9.59
N VAL A 99 5.55 -14.02 -9.77
CA VAL A 99 6.85 -13.94 -9.09
C VAL A 99 6.67 -13.88 -7.57
N PHE A 100 5.74 -13.06 -7.06
CA PHE A 100 5.46 -13.01 -5.62
C PHE A 100 4.90 -14.33 -5.08
N LEU A 101 4.07 -15.04 -5.85
CA LEU A 101 3.60 -16.38 -5.48
C LEU A 101 4.77 -17.39 -5.44
N CYS A 102 5.68 -17.36 -6.43
CA CYS A 102 6.89 -18.20 -6.44
C CYS A 102 7.80 -17.89 -5.23
N MET A 103 7.96 -16.62 -4.88
CA MET A 103 8.70 -16.19 -3.69
C MET A 103 8.04 -16.70 -2.41
N ALA A 104 6.71 -16.62 -2.32
CA ALA A 104 5.97 -17.14 -1.18
C ALA A 104 6.15 -18.66 -1.02
N VAL A 105 6.08 -19.43 -2.11
CA VAL A 105 6.35 -20.89 -2.10
C VAL A 105 7.78 -21.18 -1.65
N ALA A 106 8.76 -20.44 -2.16
CA ALA A 106 10.16 -20.63 -1.80
C ALA A 106 10.43 -20.37 -0.30
N VAL A 107 9.87 -19.30 0.25
CA VAL A 107 9.98 -18.96 1.67
C VAL A 107 9.20 -19.96 2.53
N HIS A 108 8.01 -20.38 2.10
CA HIS A 108 7.21 -21.39 2.79
C HIS A 108 8.00 -22.68 2.94
N LYS A 109 8.66 -23.17 1.88
CA LYS A 109 9.51 -24.36 1.96
C LYS A 109 10.57 -24.26 3.05
N ILE A 110 11.23 -23.11 3.18
CA ILE A 110 12.33 -22.92 4.15
C ILE A 110 11.79 -22.80 5.57
N LEU A 111 10.60 -22.22 5.74
CA LEU A 111 9.93 -22.10 7.04
C LEU A 111 9.18 -23.37 7.45
N LEU A 112 8.89 -24.30 6.53
CA LEU A 112 8.15 -25.54 6.80
C LEU A 112 8.69 -26.32 8.02
N PRO A 113 10.02 -26.56 8.17
CA PRO A 113 10.54 -27.28 9.34
C PRO A 113 10.38 -26.52 10.67
N LYS A 114 10.23 -25.19 10.62
CA LYS A 114 9.95 -24.35 11.79
C LYS A 114 8.45 -24.39 12.14
N LEU A 115 7.59 -24.45 11.12
CA LEU A 115 6.13 -24.50 11.23
C LEU A 115 5.60 -25.88 11.67
N GLU A 116 6.26 -26.98 11.28
CA GLU A 116 5.86 -28.34 11.70
C GLU A 116 5.96 -28.54 13.23
N LYS A 117 6.77 -27.73 13.93
CA LYS A 117 6.88 -27.77 15.40
C LYS A 117 5.70 -27.11 16.13
N SER A 118 4.91 -26.28 15.46
CA SER A 118 3.83 -25.50 16.08
C SER A 118 2.43 -26.12 15.94
N GLN A 119 2.29 -27.36 15.46
CA GLN A 119 1.01 -28.07 15.32
C GLN A 119 -0.08 -27.32 14.51
N MET A 120 0.31 -26.40 13.63
CA MET A 120 -0.63 -25.72 12.72
C MET A 120 -0.74 -26.52 11.42
N GLU A 121 -1.91 -27.11 11.18
CA GLU A 121 -2.24 -27.87 9.97
C GLU A 121 -2.14 -26.99 8.71
N TYR A 122 -1.41 -27.48 7.71
CA TYR A 122 -1.46 -27.35 6.23
C TYR A 122 -2.14 -26.16 5.47
N ASP A 123 -2.65 -25.11 6.11
CA ASP A 123 -3.31 -23.97 5.44
C ASP A 123 -2.64 -22.61 5.73
N VAL A 124 -1.36 -22.66 6.11
CA VAL A 124 -0.54 -21.48 6.36
C VAL A 124 -0.14 -20.82 5.04
N LYS A 125 -0.53 -19.56 4.85
CA LYS A 125 -0.15 -18.76 3.67
C LYS A 125 0.82 -17.66 4.08
N ILE A 126 1.85 -17.48 3.25
CA ILE A 126 2.83 -16.39 3.39
C ILE A 126 2.52 -15.30 2.39
N ASN A 127 2.30 -14.08 2.88
CA ASN A 127 2.06 -12.90 2.09
C ASN A 127 3.36 -12.09 1.92
N ILE A 128 3.79 -11.91 0.67
CA ILE A 128 4.97 -11.10 0.34
C ILE A 128 4.56 -9.63 0.31
N ARG A 129 5.22 -8.79 1.10
CA ARG A 129 4.97 -7.34 1.20
C ARG A 129 6.21 -6.57 0.70
N PRO A 130 6.31 -6.29 -0.62
CA PRO A 130 7.41 -5.53 -1.17
C PRO A 130 7.37 -4.08 -0.70
N HIS A 131 8.53 -3.52 -0.40
CA HIS A 131 8.71 -2.11 -0.12
C HIS A 131 10.01 -1.59 -0.76
N ASN A 132 10.19 -0.27 -0.71
CA ASN A 132 11.38 0.42 -1.22
C ASN A 132 11.72 0.06 -2.68
N TYR A 133 10.80 0.36 -3.62
CA TYR A 133 11.02 0.14 -5.04
C TYR A 133 10.79 1.40 -5.89
N PRO A 134 11.79 2.31 -5.96
CA PRO A 134 11.65 3.62 -6.61
C PRO A 134 11.27 3.55 -8.09
N GLU A 135 11.72 2.53 -8.82
CA GLU A 135 11.44 2.37 -10.24
C GLU A 135 9.95 2.14 -10.54
N SER A 136 9.21 1.59 -9.57
CA SER A 136 7.76 1.43 -9.68
C SER A 136 6.99 2.70 -9.33
N MET A 137 7.63 3.73 -8.77
CA MET A 137 6.97 4.95 -8.35
C MET A 137 6.48 5.74 -9.56
N ILE A 138 5.16 5.90 -9.67
CA ILE A 138 4.54 6.67 -10.75
C ILE A 138 3.55 7.69 -10.19
N ALA A 139 3.47 8.84 -10.86
CA ALA A 139 2.43 9.83 -10.57
C ALA A 139 1.06 9.30 -11.00
N LEU A 140 0.00 9.64 -10.28
CA LEU A 140 -1.36 9.18 -10.60
C LEU A 140 -1.79 9.60 -12.02
N LYS A 141 -1.29 10.72 -12.54
CA LYS A 141 -1.50 11.15 -13.94
C LYS A 141 -0.95 10.19 -15.00
N ASN A 142 0.03 9.36 -14.63
CA ASN A 142 0.69 8.40 -15.53
C ASN A 142 0.08 7.00 -15.46
N LEU A 143 -0.90 6.76 -14.58
CA LEU A 143 -1.70 5.53 -14.56
C LEU A 143 -2.50 5.42 -15.86
N LYS A 144 -2.00 4.59 -16.77
CA LYS A 144 -2.53 4.40 -18.13
C LYS A 144 -2.50 2.91 -18.49
N ALA A 145 -3.17 2.56 -19.59
CA ALA A 145 -3.30 1.18 -20.08
C ALA A 145 -1.95 0.44 -20.26
N ALA A 146 -0.87 1.16 -20.55
CA ALA A 146 0.48 0.58 -20.70
C ALA A 146 1.05 -0.07 -19.43
N TYR A 147 0.42 0.18 -18.27
CA TYR A 147 0.82 -0.37 -16.97
C TYR A 147 -0.14 -1.46 -16.46
N ILE A 148 -1.15 -1.87 -17.24
CA ILE A 148 -2.02 -2.99 -16.86
C ILE A 148 -1.18 -4.25 -16.63
N GLY A 149 -1.39 -4.92 -15.50
CA GLY A 149 -0.64 -6.12 -15.08
C GLY A 149 0.75 -5.84 -14.51
N LYS A 150 1.23 -4.59 -14.53
CA LYS A 150 2.55 -4.23 -13.99
C LYS A 150 2.47 -3.82 -12.52
N LEU A 151 3.58 -4.02 -11.82
CA LEU A 151 3.77 -3.56 -10.45
C LEU A 151 4.06 -2.05 -10.46
N VAL A 152 3.25 -1.29 -9.75
CA VAL A 152 3.41 0.16 -9.61
C VAL A 152 3.28 0.56 -8.15
N SER A 153 3.91 1.67 -7.80
CA SER A 153 3.79 2.31 -6.50
C SER A 153 3.24 3.71 -6.68
N VAL A 154 2.16 4.02 -5.97
CA VAL A 154 1.51 5.33 -6.00
C VAL A 154 1.46 5.90 -4.59
N ARG A 155 1.77 7.19 -4.47
CA ARG A 155 1.71 7.91 -3.21
C ARG A 155 0.56 8.92 -3.25
N GLY A 156 -0.21 8.98 -2.17
CA GLY A 156 -1.34 9.88 -2.08
C GLY A 156 -1.98 9.92 -0.70
N THR A 157 -2.95 10.81 -0.54
CA THR A 157 -3.76 10.90 0.67
C THR A 157 -4.97 9.99 0.53
N VAL A 158 -5.24 9.17 1.55
CA VAL A 158 -6.45 8.34 1.63
C VAL A 158 -7.65 9.26 1.84
N ILE A 159 -8.53 9.35 0.85
CA ILE A 159 -9.73 10.22 0.93
C ILE A 159 -10.98 9.45 1.30
N LYS A 160 -11.04 8.15 0.99
CA LYS A 160 -12.20 7.30 1.26
C LYS A 160 -11.76 5.92 1.71
N VAL A 161 -12.39 5.40 2.75
CA VAL A 161 -12.22 4.02 3.22
C VAL A 161 -13.60 3.37 3.34
N SER A 162 -13.78 2.21 2.71
CA SER A 162 -15.01 1.42 2.82
C SER A 162 -15.03 0.59 4.10
N MET A 163 -16.21 0.11 4.49
CA MET A 163 -16.32 -0.95 5.49
C MET A 163 -15.65 -2.23 4.99
N VAL A 164 -15.08 -2.99 5.92
CA VAL A 164 -14.51 -4.33 5.70
C VAL A 164 -15.62 -5.31 5.35
N ARG A 165 -15.38 -6.17 4.35
CA ARG A 165 -16.32 -7.19 3.91
C ARG A 165 -15.63 -8.52 3.64
N PRO A 166 -16.32 -9.65 3.83
CA PRO A 166 -15.80 -10.93 3.40
C PRO A 166 -15.88 -11.07 1.88
N LEU A 167 -14.74 -11.35 1.25
CA LEU A 167 -14.61 -11.73 -0.15
C LEU A 167 -14.51 -13.24 -0.29
N VAL A 168 -15.44 -13.86 -1.01
CA VAL A 168 -15.41 -15.31 -1.27
C VAL A 168 -14.34 -15.62 -2.31
N VAL A 169 -13.27 -16.30 -1.91
CA VAL A 169 -12.16 -16.72 -2.78
C VAL A 169 -12.30 -18.13 -3.30
N GLN A 170 -13.06 -18.98 -2.60
CA GLN A 170 -13.31 -20.36 -3.01
C GLN A 170 -14.68 -20.82 -2.50
N MET A 171 -15.38 -21.62 -3.29
CA MET A 171 -16.64 -22.25 -2.89
C MET A 171 -16.91 -23.52 -3.70
N ASN A 172 -17.55 -24.51 -3.08
CA ASN A 172 -17.99 -25.72 -3.78
C ASN A 172 -19.38 -25.55 -4.40
N PHE A 173 -19.59 -26.29 -5.48
CA PHE A 173 -20.83 -26.35 -6.22
C PHE A 173 -21.26 -27.79 -6.39
N THR A 174 -22.49 -28.11 -6.00
CA THR A 174 -23.04 -29.44 -6.21
C THR A 174 -23.82 -29.50 -7.52
N CYS A 175 -23.49 -30.47 -8.36
CA CYS A 175 -24.21 -30.72 -9.60
C CYS A 175 -25.64 -31.19 -9.33
N ALA A 176 -26.64 -30.49 -9.89
CA ALA A 176 -28.05 -30.82 -9.65
C ALA A 176 -28.49 -32.18 -10.25
N LYS A 177 -27.71 -32.79 -11.15
CA LYS A 177 -28.05 -34.08 -11.79
C LYS A 177 -27.33 -35.28 -11.16
N CYS A 178 -26.03 -35.20 -10.98
CA CYS A 178 -25.22 -36.33 -10.49
C CYS A 178 -24.75 -36.18 -9.04
N GLY A 179 -25.03 -35.04 -8.39
CA GLY A 179 -24.60 -34.79 -7.01
C GLY A 179 -23.09 -34.60 -6.82
N ALA A 180 -22.31 -34.55 -7.90
CA ALA A 180 -20.86 -34.34 -7.80
C ALA A 180 -20.54 -32.91 -7.35
N ASP A 181 -19.62 -32.79 -6.41
CA ASP A 181 -19.11 -31.52 -5.92
C ASP A 181 -17.95 -31.02 -6.79
N ILE A 182 -17.98 -29.73 -7.10
CA ILE A 182 -17.02 -29.05 -7.94
C ILE A 182 -16.55 -27.81 -7.19
N THR A 183 -15.29 -27.80 -6.77
CA THR A 183 -14.67 -26.63 -6.16
C THR A 183 -14.35 -25.58 -7.22
N ARG A 184 -14.68 -24.31 -6.95
CA ARG A 184 -14.32 -23.17 -7.79
C ARG A 184 -13.64 -22.09 -6.96
N THR A 185 -12.62 -21.50 -7.53
CA THR A 185 -11.90 -20.35 -6.98
C THR A 185 -12.31 -19.08 -7.71
N PHE A 186 -12.31 -17.96 -6.99
CA PHE A 186 -12.69 -16.64 -7.47
C PHE A 186 -11.58 -15.64 -7.13
N PRO A 187 -10.45 -15.63 -7.86
CA PRO A 187 -9.31 -14.77 -7.54
C PRO A 187 -9.67 -13.28 -7.55
N ASP A 188 -10.58 -12.88 -8.44
CA ASP A 188 -11.04 -11.49 -8.59
C ASP A 188 -12.41 -11.26 -7.92
N GLY A 189 -12.88 -12.16 -7.06
CA GLY A 189 -14.18 -12.07 -6.39
C GLY A 189 -15.41 -12.20 -7.29
N LYS A 190 -15.22 -12.33 -8.60
CA LYS A 190 -16.30 -12.44 -9.58
C LYS A 190 -16.93 -13.83 -9.49
N TYR A 191 -18.20 -13.87 -9.07
CA TYR A 191 -18.97 -15.10 -9.03
C TYR A 191 -19.10 -15.76 -10.42
N SER A 192 -18.46 -16.91 -10.59
CA SER A 192 -18.40 -17.67 -11.84
C SER A 192 -18.68 -19.16 -11.60
N PRO A 193 -19.95 -19.60 -11.62
CA PRO A 193 -20.28 -21.01 -11.40
C PRO A 193 -19.72 -21.91 -12.52
N PRO A 194 -19.53 -23.22 -12.28
CA PRO A 194 -19.08 -24.15 -13.31
C PRO A 194 -19.98 -24.11 -14.55
N ALA A 195 -19.38 -24.15 -15.74
CA ALA A 195 -20.16 -24.15 -16.99
C ALA A 195 -20.68 -25.55 -17.38
N VAL A 196 -19.93 -26.59 -17.02
CA VAL A 196 -20.18 -28.01 -17.32
C VAL A 196 -19.68 -28.86 -16.15
N CYS A 197 -20.32 -30.00 -15.92
CA CYS A 197 -19.98 -30.93 -14.87
C CYS A 197 -18.69 -31.70 -15.23
N THR A 198 -17.81 -31.89 -14.26
CA THR A 198 -16.55 -32.64 -14.43
C THR A 198 -16.75 -34.16 -14.42
N PHE A 199 -17.85 -34.65 -13.85
CA PHE A 199 -18.15 -36.08 -13.78
C PHE A 199 -18.37 -36.70 -15.17
N HIS A 200 -17.63 -37.77 -15.48
CA HIS A 200 -17.72 -38.48 -16.76
C HIS A 200 -19.16 -38.92 -17.07
N GLY A 201 -19.66 -38.50 -18.23
CA GLY A 201 -21.03 -38.81 -18.70
C GLY A 201 -22.11 -37.82 -18.22
N CYS A 202 -21.81 -36.90 -17.30
CA CYS A 202 -22.77 -35.91 -16.84
C CYS A 202 -22.69 -34.60 -17.66
N LYS A 203 -23.71 -34.32 -18.47
CA LYS A 203 -23.82 -33.05 -19.24
C LYS A 203 -24.62 -31.97 -18.50
N SER A 204 -24.61 -31.99 -17.17
CA SER A 204 -25.32 -30.95 -16.39
C SER A 204 -24.65 -29.59 -16.55
N ARG A 205 -25.48 -28.54 -16.57
CA ARG A 205 -25.07 -27.13 -16.56
C ARG A 205 -25.69 -26.36 -15.38
N THR A 206 -26.35 -27.08 -14.48
CA THR A 206 -27.04 -26.53 -13.33
C THR A 206 -26.31 -26.97 -12.08
N PHE A 207 -25.87 -25.98 -11.31
CA PHE A 207 -25.04 -26.17 -10.14
C PHE A 207 -25.59 -25.33 -8.99
N ASN A 208 -25.67 -25.95 -7.82
CA ASN A 208 -26.14 -25.30 -6.61
C ASN A 208 -24.91 -24.90 -5.77
N PRO A 209 -24.77 -23.60 -5.42
CA PRO A 209 -23.64 -23.15 -4.60
C PRO A 209 -23.78 -23.64 -3.15
N MET A 210 -22.73 -24.27 -2.63
CA MET A 210 -22.64 -24.68 -1.23
C MET A 210 -21.99 -23.60 -0.39
N ARG A 211 -22.81 -22.66 0.10
CA ARG A 211 -22.33 -21.50 0.87
C ARG A 211 -21.59 -21.86 2.16
N SER A 212 -21.90 -23.02 2.77
CA SER A 212 -21.19 -23.52 3.96
C SER A 212 -19.73 -23.89 3.71
N THR A 213 -19.34 -24.11 2.45
CA THR A 213 -17.96 -24.43 2.05
C THR A 213 -17.18 -23.21 1.55
N ALA A 214 -17.76 -22.01 1.67
CA ALA A 214 -17.13 -20.81 1.17
C ALA A 214 -15.91 -20.45 2.03
N ARG A 215 -14.73 -20.34 1.40
CA ARG A 215 -13.55 -19.72 2.00
C ARG A 215 -13.60 -18.23 1.69
N THR A 216 -13.50 -17.41 2.73
CA THR A 216 -13.53 -15.95 2.62
C THR A 216 -12.26 -15.33 3.15
N ILE A 217 -11.86 -14.20 2.57
CA ILE A 217 -10.82 -13.33 3.10
C ILE A 217 -11.40 -11.95 3.34
N ASP A 218 -10.81 -11.19 4.25
CA ASP A 218 -11.21 -9.80 4.45
C ASP A 218 -10.81 -8.94 3.26
N PHE A 219 -11.69 -8.02 2.91
CA PHE A 219 -11.57 -7.15 1.77
C PHE A 219 -12.06 -5.74 2.09
N GLN A 220 -11.29 -4.75 1.65
CA GLN A 220 -11.59 -3.35 1.85
C GLN A 220 -11.19 -2.53 0.62
N LYS A 221 -11.99 -1.52 0.29
CA LYS A 221 -11.67 -0.56 -0.77
C LYS A 221 -11.26 0.76 -0.16
N ILE A 222 -10.14 1.29 -0.64
CA ILE A 222 -9.72 2.66 -0.35
C ILE A 222 -9.65 3.47 -1.64
N ARG A 223 -9.79 4.79 -1.51
CA ARG A 223 -9.55 5.72 -2.62
C ARG A 223 -8.46 6.69 -2.20
N ILE A 224 -7.46 6.81 -3.05
CA ILE A 224 -6.27 7.62 -2.81
C ILE A 224 -6.28 8.80 -3.79
N GLN A 225 -5.96 9.99 -3.30
CA GLN A 225 -5.85 11.22 -4.07
C GLN A 225 -4.39 11.64 -4.25
N GLU A 226 -4.07 12.14 -5.45
CA GLU A 226 -2.75 12.68 -5.80
C GLU A 226 -2.33 13.79 -4.83
N LEU A 227 -1.09 13.72 -4.31
CA LEU A 227 -0.53 14.82 -3.52
C LEU A 227 -0.26 16.03 -4.42
N LEU A 228 -0.77 17.19 -4.02
CA LEU A 228 -0.55 18.44 -4.73
C LEU A 228 0.88 18.94 -4.46
N LYS A 229 1.78 18.82 -5.45
CA LYS A 229 3.07 19.51 -5.41
C LYS A 229 2.89 20.97 -5.83
N SER A 230 3.45 21.90 -5.06
CA SER A 230 3.44 23.34 -5.34
C SER A 230 4.02 23.70 -6.73
N GLU A 231 5.01 22.95 -7.22
CA GLU A 231 5.67 23.24 -8.51
C GLU A 231 4.92 22.71 -9.76
N HIS A 232 3.91 21.86 -9.60
CA HIS A 232 3.17 21.26 -10.72
C HIS A 232 1.66 21.47 -10.62
N HIS A 233 1.24 22.46 -9.82
CA HIS A 233 -0.15 22.80 -9.64
C HIS A 233 -0.66 23.57 -10.88
N GLU A 234 -1.31 22.84 -11.80
CA GLU A 234 -2.17 23.44 -12.82
C GLU A 234 -3.41 23.99 -12.11
N GLU A 235 -3.47 25.31 -11.92
CA GLU A 235 -4.57 25.97 -11.22
C GLU A 235 -5.94 25.57 -11.81
N GLY A 236 -6.86 25.14 -10.94
CA GLY A 236 -8.23 24.77 -11.31
C GLY A 236 -8.44 23.31 -11.73
N ARG A 237 -7.39 22.47 -11.77
CA ARG A 237 -7.56 21.04 -12.05
C ARG A 237 -7.97 20.25 -10.80
N VAL A 238 -9.00 19.41 -10.93
CA VAL A 238 -9.37 18.45 -9.88
C VAL A 238 -8.26 17.40 -9.73
N PRO A 239 -7.73 17.15 -8.52
CA PRO A 239 -6.68 16.15 -8.31
C PRO A 239 -7.17 14.76 -8.71
N ARG A 240 -6.30 13.95 -9.33
CA ARG A 240 -6.66 12.60 -9.75
C ARG A 240 -6.80 11.69 -8.53
N THR A 241 -7.70 10.73 -8.65
CA THR A 241 -7.92 9.69 -7.65
C THR A 241 -7.79 8.31 -8.27
N VAL A 242 -7.34 7.33 -7.50
CA VAL A 242 -7.31 5.92 -7.88
C VAL A 242 -7.95 5.08 -6.77
N GLU A 243 -8.70 4.04 -7.16
CA GLU A 243 -9.23 3.05 -6.23
C GLU A 243 -8.18 1.95 -6.00
N CYS A 244 -8.01 1.57 -4.74
CA CYS A 244 -7.14 0.47 -4.35
C CYS A 244 -7.95 -0.56 -3.56
N GLU A 245 -7.71 -1.82 -3.86
CA GLU A 245 -8.33 -2.97 -3.19
C GLU A 245 -7.30 -3.56 -2.23
N LEU A 246 -7.69 -3.67 -0.96
CA LEU A 246 -6.89 -4.20 0.14
C LEU A 246 -7.48 -5.55 0.56
N THR A 247 -6.61 -6.51 0.85
CA THR A 247 -6.99 -7.87 1.23
C THR A 247 -6.17 -8.37 2.41
N GLU A 248 -6.75 -9.27 3.19
CA GLU A 248 -6.08 -9.95 4.32
C GLU A 248 -5.47 -8.91 5.29
N ASP A 249 -4.18 -9.02 5.61
CA ASP A 249 -3.45 -8.15 6.55
C ASP A 249 -3.34 -6.67 6.14
N LEU A 250 -3.68 -6.32 4.90
CA LEU A 250 -3.70 -4.91 4.46
C LEU A 250 -5.00 -4.17 4.84
N VAL A 251 -6.03 -4.91 5.26
CA VAL A 251 -7.30 -4.32 5.69
C VAL A 251 -7.10 -3.52 6.99
N ASP A 252 -7.76 -2.37 7.08
CA ASP A 252 -7.66 -1.42 8.19
C ASP A 252 -6.24 -0.85 8.43
N ALA A 253 -5.32 -1.00 7.48
CA ALA A 253 -3.96 -0.48 7.57
C ALA A 253 -3.85 1.07 7.47
N CYS A 254 -4.93 1.76 7.09
CA CYS A 254 -4.95 3.21 6.95
C CYS A 254 -6.30 3.82 7.29
N ILE A 255 -6.27 5.05 7.79
CA ILE A 255 -7.47 5.86 8.02
C ILE A 255 -7.59 6.99 6.99
N PRO A 256 -8.81 7.51 6.73
CA PRO A 256 -8.98 8.71 5.93
C PRO A 256 -8.09 9.86 6.46
N GLY A 257 -7.32 10.49 5.57
CA GLY A 257 -6.36 11.53 5.90
C GLY A 257 -4.90 11.11 5.99
N ASP A 258 -4.64 9.81 5.97
CA ASP A 258 -3.27 9.31 5.96
C ASP A 258 -2.62 9.48 4.60
N VAL A 259 -1.34 9.85 4.62
CA VAL A 259 -0.49 9.83 3.44
C VAL A 259 0.14 8.45 3.37
N VAL A 260 -0.20 7.71 2.32
CA VAL A 260 0.24 6.33 2.12
C VAL A 260 0.97 6.19 0.80
N THR A 261 1.92 5.26 0.77
CA THR A 261 2.47 4.71 -0.47
C THR A 261 1.91 3.31 -0.65
N VAL A 262 1.14 3.11 -1.72
CA VAL A 262 0.55 1.81 -2.06
C VAL A 262 1.28 1.23 -3.25
N THR A 263 1.89 0.08 -3.04
CA THR A 263 2.51 -0.74 -4.08
C THR A 263 1.52 -1.83 -4.46
N GLY A 264 1.21 -1.95 -5.75
CA GLY A 264 0.20 -2.90 -6.21
C GLY A 264 0.26 -3.17 -7.71
N ILE A 265 -0.61 -4.06 -8.17
CA ILE A 265 -0.72 -4.45 -9.57
C ILE A 265 -1.93 -3.77 -10.17
N ILE A 266 -1.76 -3.09 -11.30
CA ILE A 266 -2.89 -2.43 -11.96
C ILE A 266 -3.77 -3.49 -12.62
N LYS A 267 -5.03 -3.52 -12.22
CA LYS A 267 -6.07 -4.34 -12.81
C LYS A 267 -7.13 -3.48 -13.49
N VAL A 268 -7.92 -4.13 -14.32
CA VAL A 268 -9.07 -3.53 -15.01
C VAL A 268 -10.35 -4.17 -14.52
N ILE A 269 -11.34 -3.35 -14.18
CA ILE A 269 -12.69 -3.80 -13.94
C ILE A 269 -13.61 -3.27 -15.03
N ASN A 270 -14.44 -4.16 -15.57
CA ASN A 270 -15.54 -3.76 -16.44
C ASN A 270 -16.74 -3.49 -15.54
N ASN A 271 -16.92 -2.23 -15.15
CA ASN A 271 -18.12 -1.82 -14.46
C ASN A 271 -19.23 -1.64 -15.49
N TYR A 272 -20.29 -2.43 -15.35
CA TYR A 272 -21.58 -2.15 -15.95
C TYR A 272 -22.12 -0.85 -15.31
N MET A 273 -21.73 0.30 -15.84
CA MET A 273 -22.30 1.59 -15.48
C MET A 273 -23.03 2.15 -16.69
N ASP A 274 -24.33 2.39 -16.50
CA ASP A 274 -25.20 3.18 -17.37
C ASP A 274 -24.72 4.64 -17.37
N VAL A 275 -23.66 4.95 -18.14
CA VAL A 275 -23.36 6.33 -18.53
C VAL A 275 -24.46 6.75 -19.51
N GLY A 276 -25.58 7.24 -18.96
CA GLY A 276 -26.67 7.83 -19.72
C GLY A 276 -27.96 7.01 -19.76
N GLY A 277 -28.58 6.77 -18.59
CA GLY A 277 -30.05 6.70 -18.42
C GLY A 277 -30.85 5.77 -19.34
N GLY A 278 -30.21 4.82 -20.01
CA GLY A 278 -30.83 3.94 -20.98
C GLY A 278 -30.55 2.51 -20.58
N LYS A 279 -31.61 1.72 -20.35
CA LYS A 279 -31.57 0.29 -20.07
C LYS A 279 -30.92 -0.48 -21.23
N SER A 280 -29.60 -0.43 -21.39
CA SER A 280 -28.90 -1.18 -22.43
C SER A 280 -28.09 -2.32 -21.81
N LYS A 281 -28.67 -3.53 -21.86
CA LYS A 281 -28.01 -4.81 -21.56
C LYS A 281 -26.96 -5.17 -22.63
N SER A 282 -26.07 -4.26 -23.02
CA SER A 282 -25.00 -4.59 -23.98
C SER A 282 -23.82 -5.23 -23.24
N LYS A 283 -23.66 -6.54 -23.40
CA LYS A 283 -22.59 -7.34 -22.76
C LYS A 283 -21.17 -7.00 -23.24
N ASN A 284 -21.02 -6.06 -24.19
CA ASN A 284 -19.76 -5.73 -24.85
C ASN A 284 -19.53 -4.21 -24.83
N GLN A 285 -19.33 -3.62 -23.65
CA GLN A 285 -18.70 -2.30 -23.57
C GLN A 285 -17.18 -2.48 -23.46
N GLY A 286 -16.44 -1.81 -24.35
CA GLY A 286 -14.97 -1.84 -24.40
C GLY A 286 -14.29 -0.86 -23.44
N LEU A 287 -15.05 -0.19 -22.57
CA LEU A 287 -14.52 0.72 -21.56
C LEU A 287 -14.24 -0.04 -20.26
N TYR A 288 -13.03 0.11 -19.74
CA TYR A 288 -12.59 -0.51 -18.50
C TYR A 288 -12.05 0.55 -17.56
N TYR A 289 -12.31 0.38 -16.26
CA TYR A 289 -11.79 1.24 -15.21
C TYR A 289 -10.53 0.60 -14.62
N LEU A 290 -9.48 1.41 -14.43
CA LEU A 290 -8.25 0.96 -13.78
C LEU A 290 -8.40 1.08 -12.26
N TYR A 291 -7.99 0.04 -11.56
CA TYR A 291 -7.84 0.03 -10.11
C TYR A 291 -6.53 -0.66 -9.73
N LEU A 292 -6.10 -0.46 -8.50
CA LEU A 292 -4.86 -1.04 -7.99
C LEU A 292 -5.19 -2.17 -7.01
N GLU A 293 -4.79 -3.40 -7.33
CA GLU A 293 -4.78 -4.49 -6.35
C GLU A 293 -3.53 -4.32 -5.49
N ALA A 294 -3.73 -3.92 -4.22
CA ALA A 294 -2.61 -3.60 -3.34
C ALA A 294 -1.86 -4.87 -2.92
N VAL A 295 -0.54 -4.83 -3.05
CA VAL A 295 0.37 -5.87 -2.56
C VAL A 295 1.07 -5.40 -1.29
N SER A 296 1.25 -4.08 -1.10
CA SER A 296 1.85 -3.50 0.10
C SER A 296 1.36 -2.08 0.32
N ILE A 297 1.22 -1.67 1.58
CA ILE A 297 0.87 -0.32 1.99
C ILE A 297 1.86 0.13 3.05
N ILE A 298 2.39 1.34 2.87
CA ILE A 298 3.29 1.96 3.85
C ILE A 298 2.68 3.30 4.22
N ASN A 299 2.36 3.46 5.50
CA ASN A 299 1.86 4.70 6.06
C ASN A 299 3.04 5.57 6.50
N SER A 300 3.06 6.85 6.12
CA SER A 300 4.13 7.76 6.53
C SER A 300 4.15 8.03 8.05
N LYS A 301 3.03 7.80 8.78
CA LYS A 301 2.94 8.03 10.23
C LYS A 301 3.43 6.86 11.09
N SER A 302 3.38 5.62 10.59
CA SER A 302 3.66 4.43 11.42
C SER A 302 5.15 4.23 11.73
N GLN A 303 6.04 5.06 11.20
CA GLN A 303 7.48 5.03 11.51
C GLN A 303 7.94 6.10 12.51
N SER A 304 7.07 7.06 12.89
CA SER A 304 7.42 8.07 13.90
C SER A 304 7.00 7.71 15.33
N VAL A 305 6.36 6.56 15.54
CA VAL A 305 5.94 6.08 16.87
C VAL A 305 6.52 4.69 17.15
N SER A 306 7.81 4.65 17.43
CA SER A 306 8.42 3.60 18.27
C SER A 306 9.47 4.24 19.18
N GLU A 307 9.01 5.13 20.07
CA GLU A 307 9.75 5.44 21.30
C GLU A 307 9.57 4.25 22.25
N ASP A 308 10.29 3.16 21.99
CA ASP A 308 10.69 2.14 22.96
C ASP A 308 11.37 1.01 22.17
N LEU A 309 12.68 1.15 21.96
CA LEU A 309 13.68 0.07 21.88
C LEU A 309 15.03 0.74 21.54
N GLN A 310 15.81 0.98 22.60
CA GLN A 310 17.25 1.12 22.48
C GLN A 310 17.76 -0.22 21.96
N ASP A 311 18.16 -0.29 20.69
CA ASP A 311 19.45 -0.88 20.29
C ASP A 311 19.60 -0.98 18.76
N THR A 312 20.84 -0.70 18.35
CA THR A 312 21.48 -1.04 17.06
C THR A 312 21.21 -0.15 15.83
N SER A 313 22.26 0.61 15.54
CA SER A 313 22.62 1.42 14.37
C SER A 313 22.51 0.71 12.99
N ALA A 314 21.31 0.30 12.58
CA ALA A 314 21.04 -0.20 11.22
C ALA A 314 19.81 0.45 10.53
N ASN A 315 18.88 1.03 11.29
CA ASN A 315 17.61 1.55 10.75
C ASN A 315 17.64 3.03 10.32
N ILE A 316 18.79 3.72 10.42
CA ILE A 316 18.88 5.15 10.07
C ILE A 316 18.82 5.39 8.54
N ARG A 317 19.16 4.37 7.72
CA ARG A 317 19.24 4.52 6.25
C ARG A 317 17.92 4.32 5.51
N THR A 318 16.93 3.66 6.09
CA THR A 318 15.61 3.46 5.45
C THR A 318 14.74 4.72 5.49
N THR A 319 15.12 5.70 6.31
CA THR A 319 14.40 6.96 6.54
C THR A 319 14.60 7.99 5.43
N GLU A 320 15.68 7.89 4.64
CA GLU A 320 16.12 8.98 3.73
C GLU A 320 15.29 9.12 2.44
N MET A 321 14.42 8.16 2.07
CA MET A 321 13.86 8.13 0.71
C MET A 321 12.32 8.12 0.61
N LEU A 322 11.62 8.03 1.75
CA LEU A 322 10.15 7.95 1.80
C LEU A 322 9.49 9.26 2.24
N ASP A 323 10.24 10.25 2.69
CA ASP A 323 9.72 11.59 2.96
C ASP A 323 9.87 12.49 1.74
N LEU A 324 8.77 13.11 1.31
CA LEU A 324 8.80 14.17 0.30
C LEU A 324 9.58 15.42 0.78
N TYR A 325 9.98 15.41 2.05
CA TYR A 325 10.77 16.43 2.76
C TYR A 325 12.10 15.87 3.27
N SER A 326 12.62 14.78 2.68
CA SER A 326 13.95 14.28 3.01
C SER A 326 15.00 15.32 2.61
N PHE A 327 15.70 15.87 3.60
CA PHE A 327 16.81 16.80 3.35
C PHE A 327 17.99 16.03 2.75
N SER A 328 18.50 16.50 1.62
CA SER A 328 19.77 15.99 1.09
C SER A 328 20.92 16.42 2.01
N GLN A 329 22.07 15.75 1.88
CA GLN A 329 23.28 16.15 2.60
C GLN A 329 23.63 17.64 2.37
N ARG A 330 23.40 18.17 1.16
CA ARG A 330 23.62 19.58 0.85
C ARG A 330 22.63 20.50 1.56
N ASP A 331 21.39 20.07 1.72
CA ASP A 331 20.36 20.84 2.42
C ASP A 331 20.68 20.91 3.92
N LEU A 332 21.13 19.80 4.51
CA LEU A 332 21.58 19.76 5.91
C LEU A 332 22.79 20.68 6.14
N GLU A 333 23.79 20.62 5.25
CA GLU A 333 24.95 21.52 5.29
C GLU A 333 24.53 22.99 5.16
N PHE A 334 23.58 23.29 4.27
CA PHE A 334 23.01 24.64 4.13
C PHE A 334 22.31 25.09 5.41
N ILE A 335 21.49 24.24 6.03
CA ILE A 335 20.76 24.57 7.27
C ILE A 335 21.74 24.93 8.39
N VAL A 336 22.80 24.13 8.57
CA VAL A 336 23.84 24.39 9.58
C VAL A 336 24.53 25.71 9.28
N LYS A 337 25.02 25.89 8.05
CA LYS A 337 25.71 27.12 7.64
C LYS A 337 24.82 28.36 7.80
N PHE A 338 23.57 28.29 7.38
CA PHE A 338 22.61 29.39 7.51
C PHE A 338 22.37 29.76 8.98
N SER A 339 22.29 28.76 9.86
CA SER A 339 22.13 28.97 11.30
C SER A 339 23.36 29.63 11.94
N GLU A 340 24.56 29.26 11.52
CA GLU A 340 25.81 29.84 12.01
C GLU A 340 26.02 31.28 11.53
N GLU A 341 25.70 31.57 10.27
CA GLU A 341 25.87 32.91 9.68
C GLU A 341 24.91 33.94 10.26
N HIS A 342 23.65 33.54 10.50
CA HIS A 342 22.59 34.49 10.88
C HIS A 342 22.25 34.47 12.37
N GLY A 343 22.74 33.51 13.14
CA GLY A 343 22.69 33.49 14.62
C GLY A 343 21.38 34.02 15.23
N SER A 344 21.42 35.24 15.79
CA SER A 344 20.25 35.87 16.43
C SER A 344 19.18 36.37 15.47
N ASP A 345 19.52 36.61 14.21
CA ASP A 345 18.64 37.19 13.17
C ASP A 345 17.94 36.12 12.31
N ILE A 346 18.14 34.83 12.57
CA ILE A 346 17.52 33.72 11.82
C ILE A 346 16.00 33.91 11.70
N PHE A 347 15.32 34.23 12.81
CA PHE A 347 13.88 34.42 12.81
C PHE A 347 13.46 35.56 11.88
N ARG A 348 14.22 36.66 11.85
CA ARG A 348 13.97 37.81 10.98
C ARG A 348 14.21 37.45 9.50
N GLN A 349 15.23 36.65 9.20
CA GLN A 349 15.48 36.19 7.82
C GLN A 349 14.35 35.29 7.32
N ILE A 350 13.91 34.33 8.13
CA ILE A 350 12.77 33.46 7.80
C ILE A 350 11.51 34.31 7.62
N LEU A 351 11.26 35.25 8.53
CA LEU A 351 10.12 36.16 8.47
C LEU A 351 10.06 36.95 7.14
N GLN A 352 11.18 37.51 6.72
CA GLN A 352 11.27 38.26 5.46
C GLN A 352 11.13 37.37 4.22
N SER A 353 11.47 36.09 4.33
CA SER A 353 11.26 35.10 3.26
C SER A 353 9.80 34.73 3.04
N ILE A 354 8.92 34.90 4.05
CA ILE A 354 7.49 34.63 3.91
C ILE A 354 6.80 35.77 3.16
N CYS A 355 6.26 35.43 1.99
CA CYS A 355 5.52 36.34 1.11
C CYS A 355 6.28 37.68 0.88
N PRO A 356 7.44 37.65 0.21
CA PRO A 356 8.29 38.83 0.02
C PRO A 356 7.62 39.90 -0.85
N SER A 357 6.59 39.54 -1.62
CA SER A 357 5.81 40.47 -2.44
C SER A 357 4.97 41.47 -1.61
N ILE A 358 4.69 41.17 -0.34
CA ILE A 358 3.94 42.05 0.55
C ILE A 358 4.92 42.78 1.46
N TYR A 359 4.93 44.11 1.34
CA TYR A 359 5.75 44.98 2.16
C TYR A 359 5.22 45.11 3.60
N GLY A 360 6.13 45.06 4.58
CA GLY A 360 5.81 45.27 5.99
C GLY A 360 4.97 44.14 6.60
N HIS A 361 4.02 44.52 7.48
CA HIS A 361 3.19 43.59 8.26
C HIS A 361 3.99 42.53 9.04
N GLU A 362 5.16 42.90 9.54
CA GLU A 362 6.11 42.01 10.23
C GLU A 362 5.46 41.21 11.37
N LEU A 363 4.57 41.83 12.15
CA LEU A 363 3.85 41.14 13.23
C LEU A 363 2.89 40.06 12.71
N VAL A 364 2.20 40.32 11.59
CA VAL A 364 1.27 39.36 10.98
C VAL A 364 2.06 38.21 10.37
N LYS A 365 3.13 38.52 9.63
CA LYS A 365 4.04 37.53 9.09
C LYS A 365 4.66 36.68 10.20
N ALA A 366 5.04 37.27 11.34
CA ALA A 366 5.62 36.55 12.46
C ALA A 366 4.63 35.57 13.07
N GLY A 367 3.37 35.98 13.22
CA GLY A 367 2.30 35.08 13.65
C GLY A 367 2.10 33.91 12.69
N ILE A 368 2.09 34.16 11.37
CA ILE A 368 1.99 33.11 10.35
C ILE A 368 3.19 32.16 10.42
N THR A 369 4.42 32.69 10.50
CA THR A 369 5.65 31.89 10.64
C THR A 369 5.55 30.96 11.84
N LEU A 370 5.21 31.49 13.02
CA LEU A 370 5.08 30.69 14.24
C LEU A 370 3.98 29.63 14.12
N ALA A 371 2.86 29.95 13.45
CA ALA A 371 1.81 28.98 13.19
C ALA A 371 2.23 27.86 12.22
N LEU A 372 3.10 28.15 11.24
CA LEU A 372 3.65 27.15 10.32
C LEU A 372 4.63 26.20 11.02
N PHE A 373 5.44 26.69 11.96
CA PHE A 373 6.30 25.83 12.78
C PHE A 373 5.52 25.02 13.83
N GLY A 374 4.47 25.60 14.40
CA GLY A 374 3.67 24.97 15.44
C GLY A 374 4.40 24.89 16.78
N GLY A 375 3.72 24.29 17.77
CA GLY A 375 4.29 23.97 19.08
C GLY A 375 4.36 22.47 19.31
N VAL A 376 4.95 22.07 20.43
CA VAL A 376 5.03 20.65 20.83
C VAL A 376 3.74 20.25 21.52
N GLN A 377 3.06 19.21 21.00
CA GLN A 377 1.91 18.61 21.66
C GLN A 377 2.35 17.97 22.99
N LYS A 378 1.67 18.32 24.08
CA LYS A 378 1.97 17.78 25.42
C LYS A 378 0.80 16.96 25.90
N TYR A 379 1.05 16.06 26.84
CA TYR A 379 0.01 15.32 27.51
C TYR A 379 -0.14 15.83 28.94
N SER A 380 -1.38 15.89 29.42
CA SER A 380 -1.64 16.20 30.83
C SER A 380 -0.95 15.15 31.72
N SER A 381 -0.48 15.59 32.88
CA SER A 381 0.16 14.72 33.89
C SER A 381 -0.83 13.81 34.63
N ASP A 382 -2.14 13.95 34.36
CA ASP A 382 -3.18 13.08 34.89
C ASP A 382 -3.14 11.66 34.29
N LYS A 383 -3.71 10.70 35.03
CA LYS A 383 -3.79 9.27 34.63
C LYS A 383 -4.38 9.04 33.24
N ASN A 384 -5.26 9.93 32.77
CA ASN A 384 -5.92 9.82 31.47
C ASN A 384 -5.06 10.33 30.28
N LYS A 385 -3.86 10.89 30.53
CA LYS A 385 -2.95 11.45 29.51
C LYS A 385 -3.72 12.21 28.41
N VAL A 386 -4.53 13.18 28.80
CA VAL A 386 -5.33 13.95 27.83
C VAL A 386 -4.37 14.81 26.98
N PRO A 387 -4.44 14.75 25.64
CA PRO A 387 -3.60 15.56 24.77
C PRO A 387 -3.97 17.05 24.89
N VAL A 388 -2.96 17.88 25.16
CA VAL A 388 -3.02 19.34 25.12
C VAL A 388 -2.49 19.80 23.77
N ARG A 389 -3.31 20.57 23.07
CA ARG A 389 -3.02 21.07 21.72
C ARG A 389 -1.69 21.85 21.66
N GLY A 390 -0.80 21.43 20.76
CA GLY A 390 0.46 22.13 20.46
C GLY A 390 0.35 23.16 19.34
N ASP A 391 -0.61 22.97 18.43
CA ASP A 391 -0.75 23.83 17.25
C ASP A 391 -1.31 25.21 17.59
N ILE A 392 -0.94 26.21 16.79
CA ILE A 392 -1.38 27.59 16.92
C ILE A 392 -2.47 27.85 15.88
N HIS A 393 -3.66 28.30 16.31
CA HIS A 393 -4.67 28.82 15.39
C HIS A 393 -4.55 30.33 15.34
N LEU A 394 -4.55 30.88 14.14
CA LEU A 394 -4.37 32.30 13.90
C LEU A 394 -5.54 32.86 13.11
N ILE A 395 -6.06 34.00 13.55
CA ILE A 395 -7.12 34.76 12.87
C ILE A 395 -6.55 36.11 12.43
N ILE A 396 -6.71 36.45 11.15
CA ILE A 396 -6.26 37.74 10.59
C ILE A 396 -7.49 38.58 10.27
N VAL A 397 -7.66 39.68 10.99
CA VAL A 397 -8.74 40.66 10.78
C VAL A 397 -8.11 42.00 10.43
N GLY A 398 -8.68 42.70 9.45
CA GLY A 398 -8.22 44.04 9.07
C GLY A 398 -8.92 44.56 7.83
N ASP A 399 -8.65 45.81 7.47
CA ASP A 399 -9.31 46.52 6.39
C ASP A 399 -9.15 45.86 5.01
N PRO A 400 -10.13 45.98 4.10
CA PRO A 400 -10.02 45.46 2.74
C PRO A 400 -8.78 46.04 2.02
N GLY A 401 -8.14 45.23 1.16
CA GLY A 401 -6.97 45.66 0.38
C GLY A 401 -5.61 45.48 1.05
N LEU A 402 -5.53 45.07 2.32
CA LEU A 402 -4.26 44.86 3.05
C LEU A 402 -3.54 43.52 2.74
N GLY A 403 -3.76 42.90 1.58
CA GLY A 403 -3.05 41.66 1.19
C GLY A 403 -3.32 40.42 2.04
N LYS A 404 -4.29 40.42 2.96
CA LYS A 404 -4.59 39.29 3.88
C LYS A 404 -4.77 37.95 3.17
N SER A 405 -5.56 37.90 2.09
CA SER A 405 -5.80 36.66 1.33
C SER A 405 -4.53 36.17 0.66
N GLN A 406 -3.68 37.08 0.17
CA GLN A 406 -2.41 36.73 -0.46
C GLN A 406 -1.38 36.21 0.56
N LEU A 407 -1.36 36.75 1.78
CA LEU A 407 -0.58 36.19 2.90
C LEU A 407 -1.01 34.76 3.22
N LEU A 408 -2.33 34.49 3.29
CA LEU A 408 -2.85 33.15 3.58
C LEU A 408 -2.57 32.15 2.44
N GLN A 409 -2.68 32.58 1.18
CA GLN A 409 -2.30 31.76 0.02
C GLN A 409 -0.81 31.43 0.02
N ALA A 410 0.05 32.40 0.34
CA ALA A 410 1.49 32.17 0.48
C ALA A 410 1.80 31.18 1.62
N ALA A 411 1.15 31.32 2.77
CA ALA A 411 1.30 30.39 3.89
C ALA A 411 0.86 28.97 3.52
N ALA A 412 -0.27 28.82 2.82
CA ALA A 412 -0.75 27.53 2.33
C ALA A 412 0.23 26.90 1.32
N ALA A 413 0.84 27.70 0.45
CA ALA A 413 1.81 27.22 -0.54
C ALA A 413 3.15 26.77 0.08
N VAL A 414 3.58 27.41 1.18
CA VAL A 414 4.79 27.05 1.92
C VAL A 414 4.56 25.83 2.80
N SER A 415 3.34 25.67 3.34
CA SER A 415 3.01 24.55 4.23
C SER A 415 3.02 23.22 3.47
N PRO A 416 3.64 22.16 4.03
CA PRO A 416 3.71 20.85 3.38
C PRO A 416 2.34 20.21 3.11
N ARG A 417 1.33 20.56 3.91
CA ARG A 417 -0.06 20.09 3.78
C ARG A 417 -1.06 21.25 3.77
N GLY A 418 -0.65 22.41 3.26
CA GLY A 418 -1.50 23.60 3.24
C GLY A 418 -2.61 23.51 2.20
N ILE A 419 -3.86 23.66 2.63
CA ILE A 419 -5.02 23.75 1.74
C ILE A 419 -5.66 25.14 1.91
N TYR A 420 -5.74 25.90 0.82
CA TYR A 420 -6.41 27.20 0.82
C TYR A 420 -7.88 27.05 0.42
N VAL A 421 -8.77 27.65 1.22
CA VAL A 421 -10.22 27.47 1.09
C VAL A 421 -10.95 28.79 1.30
N CYS A 422 -11.93 29.08 0.44
CA CYS A 422 -12.81 30.23 0.56
C CYS A 422 -14.15 29.82 1.18
N GLY A 423 -14.54 30.47 2.29
CA GLY A 423 -15.74 30.11 3.08
C GLY A 423 -17.06 30.06 2.29
N ASN A 424 -17.21 30.89 1.25
CA ASN A 424 -18.43 30.90 0.42
C ASN A 424 -18.62 29.63 -0.42
N ALA A 425 -17.55 28.85 -0.65
CA ALA A 425 -17.57 27.65 -1.46
C ALA A 425 -17.56 26.35 -0.63
N THR A 426 -17.68 26.44 0.70
CA THR A 426 -17.51 25.30 1.61
C THR A 426 -18.66 25.09 2.57
N THR A 427 -18.89 23.82 2.91
CA THR A 427 -19.89 23.38 3.88
C THR A 427 -19.21 22.78 5.11
N ASN A 428 -19.90 22.76 6.26
CA ASN A 428 -19.36 22.17 7.50
C ASN A 428 -18.94 20.70 7.34
N ALA A 429 -19.67 19.95 6.51
CA ALA A 429 -19.33 18.56 6.18
C ALA A 429 -18.06 18.46 5.32
N GLY A 430 -17.87 19.36 4.37
CA GLY A 430 -16.66 19.41 3.54
C GLY A 430 -15.40 19.86 4.29
N LEU A 431 -15.55 20.56 5.41
CA LEU A 431 -14.43 20.93 6.27
C LEU A 431 -13.95 19.78 7.15
N THR A 432 -14.84 18.90 7.61
CA THR A 432 -14.53 17.88 8.64
C THR A 432 -14.44 16.48 8.03
N VAL A 433 -15.42 15.62 8.29
CA VAL A 433 -15.54 14.28 7.71
C VAL A 433 -17.00 14.12 7.32
N ALA A 434 -17.24 13.60 6.11
CA ALA A 434 -18.57 13.31 5.62
C ALA A 434 -18.78 11.79 5.54
N VAL A 435 -19.98 11.34 5.89
CA VAL A 435 -20.41 9.96 5.60
C VAL A 435 -21.12 9.97 4.26
N VAL A 436 -20.56 9.28 3.28
CA VAL A 436 -21.09 9.22 1.92
C VAL A 436 -21.57 7.82 1.60
N LYS A 437 -22.79 7.74 1.05
CA LYS A 437 -23.34 6.49 0.54
C LYS A 437 -22.78 6.23 -0.85
N ASP A 438 -22.09 5.11 -1.02
CA ASP A 438 -21.57 4.67 -2.30
C ASP A 438 -22.72 4.20 -3.21
N PRO A 439 -22.92 4.83 -4.39
CA PRO A 439 -24.00 4.44 -5.29
C PRO A 439 -23.84 3.04 -5.88
N MET A 440 -22.62 2.48 -5.89
CA MET A 440 -22.35 1.15 -6.45
C MET A 440 -22.69 0.03 -5.46
N THR A 441 -22.35 0.23 -4.19
CA THR A 441 -22.48 -0.80 -3.15
C THR A 441 -23.68 -0.57 -2.24
N ASN A 442 -24.32 0.61 -2.29
CA ASN A 442 -25.37 1.06 -1.37
C ASN A 442 -24.92 1.17 0.09
N ASP A 443 -23.61 1.14 0.36
CA ASP A 443 -23.06 1.20 1.71
C ASP A 443 -22.48 2.56 2.04
N TYR A 444 -22.32 2.80 3.34
CA TYR A 444 -21.73 4.04 3.86
C TYR A 444 -20.21 3.92 3.91
N ALA A 445 -19.53 5.00 3.56
CA ALA A 445 -18.09 5.14 3.64
C ALA A 445 -17.74 6.51 4.21
N PHE A 446 -16.60 6.60 4.88
CA PHE A 446 -16.07 7.86 5.38
C PHE A 446 -15.28 8.56 4.29
N GLU A 447 -15.57 9.84 4.07
CA GLU A 447 -14.84 10.72 3.19
C GLU A 447 -14.15 11.81 4.04
N ALA A 448 -12.83 11.92 3.89
CA ALA A 448 -12.06 12.98 4.53
C ALA A 448 -12.43 14.33 3.91
N GLY A 449 -12.87 15.27 4.74
CA GLY A 449 -12.95 16.68 4.36
C GLY A 449 -11.58 17.36 4.48
N ILE A 450 -11.54 18.66 4.26
CA ILE A 450 -10.29 19.45 4.20
C ILE A 450 -9.43 19.33 5.48
N GLN A 451 -10.04 19.22 6.65
CA GLN A 451 -9.32 19.06 7.92
C GLN A 451 -8.89 17.61 8.18
N GLY A 452 -9.48 16.65 7.46
CA GLY A 452 -9.12 15.25 7.48
C GLY A 452 -8.01 14.89 6.50
N SER A 453 -7.99 15.48 5.30
CA SER A 453 -6.98 15.30 4.24
C SER A 453 -5.65 15.95 4.56
#